data_AF-A0A8J4B623-F1
#
_entry.id   AF-A0A8J4B623-F1
#
_cell.length_a   1.000
_cell.length_b   1.000
_cell.length_c   1.000
_cell.angle_alpha   90.00
_cell.angle_beta   90.00
_cell.angle_gamma   90.00
#
_symmetry.space_group_name_H-M   'P 1'
#
loop_
_entity.id
_entity.type
_entity.pdbx_description
1 polymer ?
#
loop_
_entity_poly.entity_id
_entity_poly.type
_entity_poly.pdbx_seq_one_letter_code
_entity_poly.pdbx_strand_id
1 'polypeptide(L)'
;MHSHVSDYHNTFQKLNQGPQRGFVVTRARHVASSSQPVKAYPKSLLTSRRLQLEHLTYELINTLALPAEPSPVDLQRWSKNYDLLHDVHGAAGAERIRRAVLSNPSLLSADLELWHSFFVVGFGLPADSFAKLATDCPALLTDGDVFTAGSCMLFFKSMGWRNKDIAQRIIGYYPRLLLLDRRRDIDPVLRFLERMDCRGENLRLLVWEFPRIFDKDYRRHVRKFQYLGMYGLSMYRAKGGANVASVADVNIGGGADGEKGGGGGGSGGGSGGAIWA
;
A
#
# COMPACT_ATOMS: atom_id res chain seq x y z
N MET A 1 -16.23 -40.21 -26.64
CA MET A 1 -16.36 -39.03 -25.76
C MET A 1 -14.99 -38.77 -25.15
N HIS A 2 -14.15 -38.02 -25.86
CA HIS A 2 -12.77 -37.76 -25.45
C HIS A 2 -12.62 -36.32 -24.95
N SER A 3 -12.07 -36.22 -23.76
CA SER A 3 -11.72 -35.03 -23.01
C SER A 3 -10.53 -34.30 -23.64
N HIS A 4 -10.72 -33.04 -24.01
CA HIS A 4 -9.66 -32.12 -24.40
C HIS A 4 -9.19 -31.34 -23.16
N VAL A 5 -8.05 -31.75 -22.60
CA VAL A 5 -7.26 -30.94 -21.66
C VAL A 5 -6.33 -30.10 -22.52
N SER A 6 -6.38 -28.78 -22.37
CA SER A 6 -5.54 -27.84 -23.10
C SER A 6 -4.53 -27.22 -22.14
N ASP A 7 -3.26 -27.53 -22.37
CA ASP A 7 -2.10 -27.02 -21.66
C ASP A 7 -1.86 -25.55 -22.00
N TYR A 8 -1.89 -24.67 -20.99
CA TYR A 8 -1.38 -23.31 -21.10
C TYR A 8 0.10 -23.30 -20.71
N HIS A 9 0.96 -23.23 -21.72
CA HIS A 9 2.40 -23.03 -21.56
C HIS A 9 2.72 -21.58 -21.17
N ASN A 10 3.53 -21.45 -20.12
CA ASN A 10 4.16 -20.24 -19.62
C ASN A 10 5.07 -19.61 -20.68
N THR A 11 4.88 -18.33 -21.00
CA THR A 11 5.85 -17.52 -21.74
C THR A 11 6.06 -16.20 -21.02
N PHE A 12 7.05 -16.15 -20.13
CA PHE A 12 7.62 -14.89 -19.63
C PHE A 12 9.09 -14.82 -20.05
N GLN A 13 9.32 -14.15 -21.17
CA GLN A 13 10.65 -13.78 -21.64
C GLN A 13 11.13 -12.50 -20.96
N LYS A 14 12.32 -12.62 -20.37
CA LYS A 14 13.42 -11.65 -20.18
C LYS A 14 13.20 -10.23 -20.72
N LEU A 15 13.28 -9.23 -19.84
CA LEU A 15 13.69 -7.87 -20.17
C LEU A 15 14.53 -7.24 -19.04
N ASN A 16 15.62 -6.60 -19.47
CA ASN A 16 16.42 -5.56 -18.81
C ASN A 16 17.44 -5.93 -17.71
N GLN A 17 18.65 -6.30 -18.16
CA GLN A 17 19.88 -5.99 -17.44
C GLN A 17 20.40 -4.63 -17.92
N GLY A 18 20.38 -3.63 -17.03
CA GLY A 18 20.94 -2.31 -17.28
C GLY A 18 22.47 -2.26 -17.07
N PRO A 19 23.15 -1.20 -17.53
CA PRO A 19 24.60 -1.06 -17.47
C PRO A 19 25.08 -0.86 -16.02
N GLN A 20 26.07 -1.66 -15.60
CA GLN A 20 26.74 -1.50 -14.32
C GLN A 20 27.55 -0.19 -14.31
N ARG A 21 27.13 0.75 -13.45
CA ARG A 21 27.93 1.93 -13.10
C ARG A 21 28.98 1.51 -12.07
N GLY A 22 30.25 1.79 -12.37
CA GLY A 22 31.38 1.56 -11.49
C GLY A 22 31.22 2.29 -10.16
N PHE A 23 31.41 1.55 -9.07
CA PHE A 23 31.46 2.10 -7.73
C PHE A 23 32.81 2.80 -7.50
N VAL A 24 32.78 4.11 -7.29
CA VAL A 24 33.89 4.86 -6.70
C VAL A 24 33.86 4.63 -5.20
N VAL A 25 34.82 3.85 -4.69
CA VAL A 25 35.05 3.64 -3.26
C VAL A 25 35.49 4.96 -2.64
N THR A 26 34.56 5.67 -2.00
CA THR A 26 34.87 6.86 -1.22
C THR A 26 35.01 6.47 0.25
N ARG A 27 36.24 6.64 0.75
CA ARG A 27 36.72 6.66 2.13
C ARG A 27 35.62 6.69 3.22
N ALA A 28 35.63 5.67 4.08
CA ALA A 28 34.87 5.63 5.32
C ALA A 28 35.25 6.81 6.24
N ARG A 29 34.30 7.72 6.47
CA ARG A 29 34.35 8.62 7.62
C ARG A 29 33.84 7.86 8.83
N HIS A 30 34.68 7.72 9.85
CA HIS A 30 34.28 7.28 11.18
C HIS A 30 33.16 8.19 11.69
N VAL A 31 31.95 7.65 11.75
CA VAL A 31 30.84 8.24 12.50
C VAL A 31 31.10 7.87 13.97
N ALA A 32 31.47 8.87 14.76
CA ALA A 32 31.52 8.73 16.20
C ALA A 32 30.14 8.29 16.72
N SER A 33 30.09 7.13 17.35
CA SER A 33 28.96 6.62 18.10
C SER A 33 28.65 7.57 19.25
N SER A 34 27.77 8.53 19.00
CA SER A 34 27.12 9.33 20.03
C SER A 34 26.23 8.39 20.84
N SER A 35 26.75 7.91 21.97
CA SER A 35 25.99 7.29 23.03
C SER A 35 25.04 8.34 23.61
N GLN A 36 23.84 8.44 23.07
CA GLN A 36 22.81 9.24 23.71
C GLN A 36 22.50 8.65 25.09
N PRO A 37 22.52 9.46 26.16
CA PRO A 37 22.17 8.98 27.49
C PRO A 37 20.72 8.52 27.48
N VAL A 38 20.51 7.25 27.83
CA VAL A 38 19.18 6.67 28.08
C VAL A 38 18.53 7.53 29.17
N LYS A 39 17.57 8.39 28.77
CA LYS A 39 16.81 9.21 29.71
C LYS A 39 16.11 8.27 30.67
N ALA A 40 16.58 8.25 31.92
CA ALA A 40 15.91 7.54 33.00
C ALA A 40 14.52 8.17 33.18
N TYR A 41 13.48 7.44 32.78
CA TYR A 41 12.11 7.88 32.97
C TYR A 41 11.81 7.95 34.49
N PRO A 42 11.18 9.04 34.96
CA PRO A 42 10.86 9.19 36.38
C PRO A 42 9.88 8.10 36.81
N LYS A 43 10.22 7.37 37.88
CA LYS A 43 9.44 6.25 38.43
C LYS A 43 7.99 6.61 38.77
N SER A 44 7.68 7.89 38.99
CA SER A 44 6.32 8.38 39.28
C SER A 44 5.33 8.22 38.11
N LEU A 45 5.80 8.20 36.86
CA LEU A 45 4.92 8.02 35.69
C LEU A 45 4.43 6.57 35.56
N LEU A 46 5.24 5.60 36.00
CA LEU A 46 4.90 4.18 35.91
C LEU A 46 3.76 3.81 36.87
N THR A 47 3.73 4.41 38.07
CA THR A 47 2.67 4.15 39.05
C THR A 47 1.31 4.66 38.58
N SER A 48 1.28 5.82 37.92
CA SER A 48 0.05 6.38 37.35
C SER A 48 -0.50 5.50 36.21
N ARG A 49 0.38 5.00 35.32
CA ARG A 49 -0.02 4.11 34.20
C ARG A 49 -0.64 2.81 34.69
N ARG A 50 -0.07 2.18 35.71
CA ARG A 50 -0.61 0.93 36.28
C ARG A 50 -2.01 1.13 36.83
N LEU A 51 -2.26 2.22 37.57
CA LEU A 51 -3.58 2.55 38.09
C LEU A 51 -4.59 2.84 36.97
N GLN A 52 -4.16 3.51 35.89
CA GLN A 52 -5.01 3.72 34.72
C GLN A 52 -5.39 2.40 34.05
N LEU A 53 -4.46 1.46 33.92
CA LEU A 53 -4.72 0.14 33.36
C LEU A 53 -5.66 -0.67 34.26
N GLU A 54 -5.46 -0.66 35.58
CA GLU A 54 -6.32 -1.34 36.55
C GLU A 54 -7.75 -0.76 36.50
N HIS A 55 -7.89 0.57 36.44
CA HIS A 55 -9.18 1.23 36.27
C HIS A 55 -9.83 0.87 34.92
N LEU A 56 -9.07 0.90 33.83
CA LEU A 56 -9.56 0.50 32.51
C LEU A 56 -9.97 -0.96 32.49
N THR A 57 -9.22 -1.84 33.13
CA THR A 57 -9.53 -3.27 33.20
C THR A 57 -10.84 -3.47 33.96
N TYR A 58 -11.02 -2.81 35.09
CA TYR A 58 -12.27 -2.83 35.85
C TYR A 58 -13.45 -2.28 35.02
N GLU A 59 -13.22 -1.17 34.31
CA GLU A 59 -14.21 -0.56 33.45
C GLU A 59 -14.57 -1.46 32.27
N LEU A 60 -13.60 -2.10 31.62
CA LEU A 60 -13.80 -3.07 30.55
C LEU A 60 -14.57 -4.30 31.02
N ILE A 61 -14.20 -4.85 32.19
CA ILE A 61 -14.92 -5.98 32.80
C ILE A 61 -16.39 -5.60 33.04
N ASN A 62 -16.64 -4.43 33.61
CA ASN A 62 -17.99 -3.97 33.93
C ASN A 62 -18.80 -3.57 32.69
N THR A 63 -18.18 -2.90 31.71
CA THR A 63 -18.88 -2.36 30.53
C THR A 63 -19.14 -3.42 29.47
N LEU A 64 -18.28 -4.44 29.37
CA LEU A 64 -18.30 -5.39 28.26
C LEU A 64 -18.68 -6.81 28.68
N ALA A 65 -18.97 -7.02 29.96
CA ALA A 65 -19.25 -8.34 30.53
C ALA A 65 -18.17 -9.38 30.17
N LEU A 66 -16.90 -8.95 30.16
CA LEU A 66 -15.76 -9.86 30.01
C LEU A 66 -15.75 -10.84 31.20
N PRO A 67 -15.18 -12.05 31.04
CA PRO A 67 -15.04 -12.98 32.14
C PRO A 67 -14.38 -12.28 33.34
N ALA A 68 -14.94 -12.48 34.53
CA ALA A 68 -14.56 -11.77 35.75
C ALA A 68 -13.07 -11.95 36.10
N GLU A 69 -12.45 -13.03 35.61
CA GLU A 69 -11.03 -13.33 35.80
C GLU A 69 -10.34 -13.52 34.44
N PRO A 70 -9.80 -12.47 33.82
CA PRO A 70 -8.99 -12.60 32.62
C PRO A 70 -7.70 -13.38 32.93
N SER A 71 -7.26 -14.20 31.97
CA SER A 71 -5.98 -14.93 32.07
C SER A 71 -4.81 -13.94 32.28
N PRO A 72 -3.78 -14.28 33.08
CA PRO A 72 -2.57 -13.47 33.21
C PRO A 72 -1.91 -13.15 31.86
N VAL A 73 -2.02 -14.07 30.89
CA VAL A 73 -1.50 -13.89 29.53
C VAL A 73 -2.28 -12.82 28.78
N ASP A 74 -3.61 -12.80 28.92
CA ASP A 74 -4.46 -11.79 28.29
C ASP A 74 -4.21 -10.41 28.91
N LEU A 75 -4.10 -10.31 30.23
CA LEU A 75 -3.75 -9.06 30.91
C LEU A 75 -2.41 -8.49 30.43
N GLN A 76 -1.39 -9.35 30.29
CA GLN A 76 -0.10 -8.92 29.76
C GLN A 76 -0.22 -8.41 28.32
N ARG A 77 -0.97 -9.12 27.47
CA ARG A 77 -1.21 -8.72 26.08
C ARG A 77 -1.98 -7.41 25.99
N TRP A 78 -3.04 -7.24 26.79
CA TRP A 78 -3.85 -6.04 26.83
C TRP A 78 -3.04 -4.85 27.31
N SER A 79 -2.21 -5.01 28.34
CA SER A 79 -1.27 -3.98 28.80
C SER A 79 -0.34 -3.56 27.67
N LYS A 80 0.29 -4.53 26.99
CA LYS A 80 1.21 -4.24 25.88
C LYS A 80 0.51 -3.49 24.73
N ASN A 81 -0.69 -3.92 24.35
CA ASN A 81 -1.46 -3.31 23.28
C ASN A 81 -1.93 -1.90 23.66
N TYR A 82 -2.36 -1.69 24.90
CA TYR A 82 -2.72 -0.38 25.41
C TYR A 82 -1.52 0.57 25.44
N ASP A 83 -0.36 0.10 25.94
CA ASP A 83 0.88 0.86 25.94
C ASP A 83 1.32 1.24 24.52
N LEU A 84 1.22 0.31 23.56
CA LEU A 84 1.53 0.60 22.16
C LEU A 84 0.61 1.69 21.59
N LEU A 85 -0.70 1.61 21.82
CA LEU A 85 -1.63 2.65 21.37
C LEU A 85 -1.40 4.00 22.08
N HIS A 86 -0.96 3.96 23.33
CA HIS A 86 -0.68 5.14 24.15
C HIS A 86 0.69 5.77 23.85
N ASP A 87 1.70 5.02 23.46
CA ASP A 87 3.00 5.61 23.13
C ASP A 87 3.00 6.22 21.72
N VAL A 88 2.07 5.78 20.87
CA VAL A 88 1.94 6.19 19.47
C VAL A 88 1.14 7.50 19.30
N HIS A 89 0.48 7.98 20.36
CA HIS A 89 -0.37 9.17 20.30
C HIS A 89 0.27 10.41 20.97
N GLY A 90 -0.01 11.61 20.45
CA GLY A 90 0.28 12.87 21.13
C GLY A 90 -0.56 13.14 22.39
N ALA A 91 -0.31 14.28 23.06
CA ALA A 91 -0.92 14.64 24.37
C ALA A 91 -2.46 14.63 24.44
N ALA A 92 -3.17 14.74 23.30
CA ALA A 92 -4.64 14.67 23.22
C ALA A 92 -5.18 13.27 22.84
N GLY A 93 -4.30 12.27 22.73
CA GLY A 93 -4.62 10.94 22.21
C GLY A 93 -5.23 9.98 23.23
N ALA A 94 -4.87 10.09 24.52
CA ALA A 94 -5.20 9.09 25.53
C ALA A 94 -6.70 8.86 25.69
N GLU A 95 -7.47 9.95 25.75
CA GLU A 95 -8.93 9.86 25.82
C GLU A 95 -9.55 9.27 24.55
N ARG A 96 -8.95 9.54 23.39
CA ARG A 96 -9.43 9.01 22.11
C ARG A 96 -9.19 7.49 22.02
N ILE A 97 -8.01 7.04 22.44
CA ILE A 97 -7.68 5.61 22.51
C ILE A 97 -8.55 4.91 23.55
N ARG A 98 -8.70 5.48 24.75
CA ARG A 98 -9.62 4.97 25.77
C ARG A 98 -11.02 4.76 25.19
N ARG A 99 -11.59 5.77 24.53
CA ARG A 99 -12.90 5.67 23.88
C ARG A 99 -12.96 4.61 22.79
N ALA A 100 -11.92 4.50 21.97
CA ALA A 100 -11.85 3.49 20.91
C ALA A 100 -11.80 2.06 21.47
N VAL A 101 -11.02 1.84 22.53
CA VAL A 101 -10.91 0.55 23.22
C VAL A 101 -12.22 0.18 23.92
N LEU A 102 -12.87 1.12 24.62
CA LEU A 102 -14.18 0.88 25.22
C LEU A 102 -15.26 0.58 24.16
N SER A 103 -15.19 1.22 23.00
CA SER A 103 -16.13 0.98 21.89
C SER A 103 -15.81 -0.30 21.11
N ASN A 104 -14.55 -0.74 21.09
CA ASN A 104 -14.06 -1.89 20.32
C ASN A 104 -13.01 -2.66 21.13
N PRO A 105 -13.45 -3.50 22.07
CA PRO A 105 -12.55 -4.16 23.02
C PRO A 105 -11.66 -5.22 22.38
N SER A 106 -12.10 -5.75 21.24
CA SER A 106 -11.32 -6.68 20.41
C SER A 106 -9.97 -6.10 19.98
N LEU A 107 -9.79 -4.77 20.01
CA LEU A 107 -8.48 -4.13 19.81
C LEU A 107 -7.42 -4.62 20.80
N LEU A 108 -7.80 -4.92 22.04
CA LEU A 108 -6.87 -5.41 23.06
C LEU A 108 -6.40 -6.85 22.78
N SER A 109 -7.20 -7.62 22.05
CA SER A 109 -6.86 -8.99 21.64
C SER A 109 -6.24 -9.05 20.24
N ALA A 110 -6.16 -7.92 19.52
CA ALA A 110 -5.52 -7.86 18.20
C ALA A 110 -3.99 -8.00 18.30
N ASP A 111 -3.34 -8.32 17.19
CA ASP A 111 -1.87 -8.29 17.08
C ASP A 111 -1.40 -6.89 16.63
N LEU A 112 -1.54 -5.91 17.52
CA LEU A 112 -1.25 -4.51 17.19
C LEU A 112 0.24 -4.27 16.89
N GLU A 113 1.13 -5.09 17.43
CA GLU A 113 2.58 -5.00 17.15
C GLU A 113 2.88 -5.39 15.71
N LEU A 114 2.27 -6.48 15.21
CA LEU A 114 2.38 -6.88 13.81
C LEU A 114 1.82 -5.78 12.89
N TRP A 115 0.63 -5.26 13.19
CA TRP A 115 0.02 -4.18 12.40
C TRP A 115 0.83 -2.88 12.43
N HIS A 116 1.38 -2.51 13.59
CA HIS A 116 2.22 -1.34 13.75
C HIS A 116 3.51 -1.50 12.93
N SER A 117 4.20 -2.63 13.06
CA SER A 117 5.39 -2.95 12.25
C SER A 117 5.07 -2.88 10.75
N PHE A 118 3.97 -3.50 10.33
CA PHE A 118 3.54 -3.51 8.94
C PHE A 118 3.30 -2.09 8.40
N PHE A 119 2.48 -1.27 9.05
CA PHE A 119 2.12 0.05 8.53
C PHE A 119 3.19 1.12 8.78
N VAL A 120 3.72 1.21 10.01
CA VAL A 120 4.66 2.26 10.40
C VAL A 120 6.03 1.98 9.84
N VAL A 121 6.59 0.78 10.08
CA VAL A 121 7.94 0.43 9.60
C VAL A 121 7.90 0.07 8.11
N GLY A 122 6.94 -0.77 7.69
CA GLY A 122 6.89 -1.26 6.30
C GLY A 122 6.45 -0.22 5.27
N PHE A 123 5.51 0.65 5.62
CA PHE A 123 4.93 1.63 4.68
C PHE A 123 5.20 3.08 5.04
N GLY A 124 5.85 3.36 6.16
CA GLY A 124 6.18 4.72 6.59
C GLY A 124 4.96 5.51 7.05
N LEU A 125 3.94 4.83 7.58
CA LEU A 125 2.80 5.52 8.18
C LEU A 125 3.27 6.25 9.45
N PRO A 126 2.95 7.55 9.64
CA PRO A 126 3.25 8.24 10.89
C PRO A 126 2.60 7.52 12.08
N ALA A 127 3.30 7.47 13.22
CA ALA A 127 2.81 6.86 14.45
C ALA A 127 1.40 7.38 14.81
N ASP A 128 1.20 8.70 14.88
CA ASP A 128 -0.10 9.29 15.18
C ASP A 128 -1.25 8.83 14.25
N SER A 129 -0.93 8.53 12.98
CA SER A 129 -1.90 8.00 12.02
C SER A 129 -2.30 6.55 12.30
N PHE A 130 -1.43 5.76 12.94
CA PHE A 130 -1.76 4.41 13.39
C PHE A 130 -2.75 4.44 14.57
N ALA A 131 -2.56 5.35 15.53
CA ALA A 131 -3.53 5.57 16.59
C ALA A 131 -4.90 6.00 16.03
N LYS A 132 -4.89 6.90 15.04
CA LYS A 132 -6.10 7.29 14.30
C LYS A 132 -6.76 6.12 13.57
N LEU A 133 -5.97 5.18 13.05
CA LEU A 133 -6.49 3.97 12.39
C LEU A 133 -7.27 3.09 13.36
N ALA A 134 -6.74 2.90 14.58
CA ALA A 134 -7.41 2.17 15.64
C ALA A 134 -8.73 2.83 16.07
N THR A 135 -8.83 4.16 15.98
CA THR A 135 -10.05 4.90 16.34
C THR A 135 -11.08 4.92 15.21
N ASP A 136 -10.64 5.13 13.97
CA ASP A 136 -11.53 5.38 12.83
C ASP A 136 -11.96 4.07 12.13
N CYS A 137 -11.12 3.04 12.16
CA CYS A 137 -11.37 1.77 11.49
C CYS A 137 -10.84 0.57 12.30
N PRO A 138 -11.33 0.34 13.53
CA PRO A 138 -10.88 -0.75 14.40
C PRO A 138 -11.01 -2.12 13.75
N ALA A 139 -12.06 -2.35 12.94
CA ALA A 139 -12.29 -3.60 12.21
C ALA A 139 -11.10 -4.01 11.33
N LEU A 140 -10.31 -3.06 10.82
CA LEU A 140 -9.09 -3.40 10.06
C LEU A 140 -8.06 -4.11 10.93
N LEU A 141 -7.93 -3.71 12.19
CA LEU A 141 -6.92 -4.25 13.11
C LEU A 141 -7.41 -5.53 13.80
N THR A 142 -8.73 -5.67 13.98
CA THR A 142 -9.33 -6.80 14.72
C THR A 142 -9.73 -7.95 13.81
N ASP A 143 -10.37 -7.64 12.67
CA ASP A 143 -10.97 -8.63 11.79
C ASP A 143 -10.18 -8.77 10.49
N GLY A 144 -9.37 -7.76 10.16
CA GLY A 144 -8.51 -7.76 9.00
C GLY A 144 -7.34 -8.72 9.13
N ASP A 145 -6.76 -9.03 7.98
CA ASP A 145 -5.55 -9.82 7.86
C ASP A 145 -4.46 -9.02 7.15
N VAL A 146 -3.25 -9.08 7.70
CA VAL A 146 -2.08 -8.34 7.20
C VAL A 146 -1.73 -8.79 5.78
N PHE A 147 -1.94 -10.07 5.45
CA PHE A 147 -1.68 -10.56 4.09
C PHE A 147 -2.67 -9.98 3.07
N THR A 148 -3.96 -9.91 3.43
CA THR A 148 -5.01 -9.27 2.63
C THR A 148 -4.72 -7.78 2.42
N ALA A 149 -4.39 -7.07 3.50
CA ALA A 149 -3.99 -5.66 3.43
C ALA A 149 -2.75 -5.49 2.55
N GLY A 150 -1.72 -6.32 2.72
CA GLY A 150 -0.51 -6.33 1.89
C GLY A 150 -0.78 -6.57 0.41
N SER A 151 -1.68 -7.49 0.08
CA SER A 151 -2.09 -7.76 -1.30
C SER A 151 -2.77 -6.54 -1.94
N CYS A 152 -3.62 -5.83 -1.18
CA CYS A 152 -4.25 -4.59 -1.61
C CYS A 152 -3.21 -3.46 -1.80
N MET A 153 -2.24 -3.34 -0.91
CA MET A 153 -1.17 -2.34 -1.03
C MET A 153 -0.23 -2.62 -2.21
N LEU A 154 0.12 -3.89 -2.46
CA LEU A 154 0.90 -4.28 -3.64
C LEU A 154 0.16 -4.00 -4.95
N PHE A 155 -1.17 -4.17 -4.95
CA PHE A 155 -2.00 -3.76 -6.08
C PHE A 155 -1.86 -2.25 -6.36
N PHE A 156 -1.99 -1.41 -5.35
CA PHE A 156 -1.79 0.05 -5.50
C PHE A 156 -0.37 0.42 -5.95
N LYS A 157 0.66 -0.28 -5.48
CA LYS A 157 2.03 -0.13 -5.97
C LYS A 157 2.17 -0.55 -7.44
N SER A 158 1.48 -1.61 -7.87
CA SER A 158 1.49 -2.04 -9.27
C SER A 158 0.83 -1.03 -10.21
N MET A 159 -0.05 -0.17 -9.69
CA MET A 159 -0.57 1.00 -10.41
C MET A 159 0.37 2.22 -10.36
N GLY A 160 1.59 2.09 -9.84
CA GLY A 160 2.61 3.14 -9.87
C GLY A 160 2.59 4.13 -8.70
N TRP A 161 1.86 3.85 -7.62
CA TRP A 161 1.88 4.72 -6.43
C TRP A 161 3.01 4.35 -5.47
N ARG A 162 3.58 5.36 -4.82
CA ARG A 162 4.65 5.16 -3.84
C ARG A 162 4.07 4.86 -2.46
N ASN A 163 4.87 4.22 -1.60
CA ASN A 163 4.47 3.90 -0.22
C ASN A 163 3.91 5.12 0.53
N LYS A 164 4.55 6.30 0.41
CA LYS A 164 4.08 7.53 1.07
C LYS A 164 2.69 7.98 0.59
N ASP A 165 2.42 7.84 -0.71
CA ASP A 165 1.16 8.26 -1.32
C ASP A 165 0.03 7.30 -0.86
N ILE A 166 0.33 6.00 -0.79
CA ILE A 166 -0.57 4.97 -0.27
C ILE A 166 -0.82 5.17 1.23
N ALA A 167 0.23 5.40 2.03
CA ALA A 167 0.11 5.62 3.47
C ALA A 167 -0.75 6.84 3.80
N GLN A 168 -0.48 7.97 3.14
CA GLN A 168 -1.22 9.21 3.39
C GLN A 168 -2.67 9.12 2.91
N ARG A 169 -2.91 8.57 1.72
CA ARG A 169 -4.24 8.60 1.11
C ARG A 169 -5.07 7.37 1.40
N ILE A 170 -4.57 6.18 1.08
CA ILE A 170 -5.32 4.93 1.21
C ILE A 170 -5.47 4.57 2.68
N ILE A 171 -4.37 4.46 3.42
CA ILE A 171 -4.43 4.07 4.84
C ILE A 171 -5.07 5.19 5.67
N GLY A 172 -4.70 6.45 5.41
CA GLY A 172 -5.18 7.60 6.18
C GLY A 172 -6.65 7.98 6.00
N TYR A 173 -7.23 7.77 4.81
CA TYR A 173 -8.62 8.18 4.51
C TYR A 173 -9.55 7.05 4.10
N TYR A 174 -9.03 5.94 3.57
CA TYR A 174 -9.82 4.82 3.06
C TYR A 174 -9.36 3.46 3.63
N PRO A 175 -9.16 3.33 4.95
CA PRO A 175 -8.58 2.12 5.53
C PRO A 175 -9.43 0.86 5.30
N ARG A 176 -10.76 1.02 5.13
CA ARG A 176 -11.67 -0.09 4.80
C ARG A 176 -11.37 -0.78 3.48
N LEU A 177 -10.67 -0.12 2.54
CA LEU A 177 -10.24 -0.77 1.30
C LEU A 177 -9.21 -1.87 1.53
N LEU A 178 -8.49 -1.83 2.65
CA LEU A 178 -7.50 -2.85 3.01
C LEU A 178 -8.17 -4.14 3.54
N LEU A 179 -9.47 -4.09 3.84
CA LEU A 179 -10.28 -5.27 4.17
C LEU A 179 -10.82 -6.01 2.93
N LEU A 180 -10.68 -5.43 1.74
CA LEU A 180 -11.19 -6.02 0.51
C LEU A 180 -10.25 -7.11 0.00
N ASP A 181 -10.80 -8.25 -0.37
CA ASP A 181 -10.03 -9.31 -1.03
C ASP A 181 -9.79 -8.91 -2.49
N ARG A 182 -8.53 -8.99 -2.92
CA ARG A 182 -8.15 -8.58 -4.27
C ARG A 182 -8.91 -9.34 -5.35
N ARG A 183 -9.05 -10.66 -5.21
CA ARG A 183 -9.63 -11.51 -6.26
C ARG A 183 -11.15 -11.43 -6.28
N ARG A 184 -11.77 -11.33 -5.11
CA ARG A 184 -13.22 -11.35 -4.92
C ARG A 184 -13.86 -9.98 -5.06
N ASP A 185 -13.20 -8.92 -4.60
CA ASP A 185 -13.79 -7.58 -4.53
C ASP A 185 -13.20 -6.61 -5.57
N ILE A 186 -11.87 -6.55 -5.68
CA ILE A 186 -11.17 -5.56 -6.54
C ILE A 186 -11.20 -5.99 -8.02
N ASP A 187 -10.73 -7.20 -8.34
CA ASP A 187 -10.56 -7.67 -9.71
C ASP A 187 -11.87 -7.66 -10.54
N PRO A 188 -13.06 -8.01 -9.99
CA PRO A 188 -14.31 -7.91 -10.74
C PRO A 188 -14.65 -6.47 -11.16
N VAL A 189 -14.32 -5.48 -10.31
CA VAL A 189 -14.52 -4.06 -10.62
C VAL A 189 -13.56 -3.63 -11.73
N LEU A 190 -12.29 -4.05 -11.66
CA LEU A 190 -11.30 -3.75 -12.71
C LEU A 190 -11.72 -4.35 -14.06
N ARG A 191 -12.10 -5.63 -14.11
CA ARG A 191 -12.60 -6.28 -15.33
C ARG A 191 -13.87 -5.61 -15.87
N PHE A 192 -14.70 -5.04 -14.98
CA PHE A 192 -15.84 -4.25 -15.40
C PHE A 192 -15.40 -2.92 -16.05
N LEU A 193 -14.51 -2.16 -15.40
CA LEU A 193 -13.98 -0.90 -15.93
C LEU A 193 -13.23 -1.09 -17.26
N GLU A 194 -12.45 -2.15 -17.39
CA GLU A 194 -11.72 -2.49 -18.61
C GLU A 194 -12.63 -2.82 -19.80
N ARG A 195 -13.80 -3.42 -19.56
CA ARG A 195 -14.84 -3.64 -20.58
C ARG A 195 -15.50 -2.35 -21.02
N MET A 196 -15.42 -1.31 -20.20
CA MET A 196 -15.89 0.05 -20.49
C MET A 196 -14.78 0.92 -21.09
N ASP A 197 -13.67 0.33 -21.54
CA ASP A 197 -12.49 1.01 -22.10
C ASP A 197 -11.78 1.97 -21.11
N CYS A 198 -12.04 1.85 -19.81
CA CYS A 198 -11.31 2.57 -18.76
C CYS A 198 -10.05 1.79 -18.38
N ARG A 199 -8.92 2.16 -18.98
CA ARG A 199 -7.62 1.46 -18.84
C ARG A 199 -6.47 2.45 -18.63
N GLY A 200 -5.29 1.92 -18.28
CA GLY A 200 -4.05 2.70 -18.18
C GLY A 200 -4.15 3.88 -17.23
N GLU A 201 -3.76 5.07 -17.69
CA GLU A 201 -3.73 6.28 -16.87
C GLU A 201 -5.12 6.72 -16.38
N ASN A 202 -6.17 6.52 -17.19
CA ASN A 202 -7.53 6.86 -16.80
C ASN A 202 -8.01 6.00 -15.62
N LEU A 203 -7.73 4.69 -15.67
CA LEU A 203 -8.05 3.78 -14.57
C LEU A 203 -7.26 4.15 -13.32
N ARG A 204 -5.96 4.43 -13.48
CA ARG A 204 -5.10 4.89 -12.39
C ARG A 204 -5.66 6.16 -11.74
N LEU A 205 -6.02 7.16 -12.54
CA LEU A 205 -6.58 8.42 -12.04
C LEU A 205 -7.92 8.20 -11.33
N LEU A 206 -8.82 7.42 -11.92
CA LEU A 206 -10.12 7.09 -11.32
C LEU A 206 -9.96 6.44 -9.94
N VAL A 207 -9.10 5.42 -9.82
CA VAL A 207 -8.91 4.73 -8.54
C VAL A 207 -8.22 5.65 -7.52
N TRP A 208 -7.33 6.54 -7.96
CA TRP A 208 -6.70 7.52 -7.08
C TRP A 208 -7.68 8.56 -6.54
N GLU A 209 -8.48 9.15 -7.43
CA GLU A 209 -9.42 10.22 -7.08
C GLU A 209 -10.64 9.68 -6.34
N PHE A 210 -11.11 8.50 -6.73
CA PHE A 210 -12.28 7.86 -6.14
C PHE A 210 -12.03 6.40 -5.71
N PRO A 211 -11.24 6.15 -4.64
CA PRO A 211 -10.93 4.80 -4.17
C PRO A 211 -12.16 3.97 -3.78
N ARG A 212 -13.27 4.64 -3.41
CA ARG A 212 -14.57 4.03 -3.14
C ARG A 212 -15.24 3.40 -4.37
N ILE A 213 -14.60 3.46 -5.53
CA ILE A 213 -15.02 2.70 -6.71
C ILE A 213 -15.03 1.18 -6.46
N PHE A 214 -14.36 0.68 -5.42
CA PHE A 214 -14.41 -0.74 -5.04
C PHE A 214 -15.54 -1.08 -4.05
N ASP A 215 -16.36 -0.12 -3.64
CA ASP A 215 -17.55 -0.40 -2.83
C ASP A 215 -18.59 -1.19 -3.67
N LYS A 216 -19.54 -1.83 -2.98
CA LYS A 216 -20.62 -2.63 -3.60
C LYS A 216 -21.43 -1.86 -4.67
N ASP A 217 -21.47 -0.53 -4.55
CA ASP A 217 -22.23 0.37 -5.44
C ASP A 217 -21.42 0.92 -6.63
N TYR A 218 -20.29 0.31 -6.99
CA TYR A 218 -19.40 0.79 -8.06
C TYR A 218 -20.13 1.09 -9.38
N ARG A 219 -21.14 0.30 -9.74
CA ARG A 219 -21.92 0.50 -10.98
C ARG A 219 -22.64 1.85 -11.00
N ARG A 220 -23.13 2.32 -9.85
CA ARG A 220 -23.79 3.63 -9.73
C ARG A 220 -22.78 4.75 -9.95
N HIS A 221 -21.58 4.62 -9.40
CA HIS A 221 -20.49 5.57 -9.60
C HIS A 221 -20.01 5.62 -11.05
N VAL A 222 -19.83 4.46 -11.68
CA VAL A 222 -19.44 4.38 -13.11
C VAL A 222 -20.47 5.08 -14.00
N ARG A 223 -21.78 4.86 -13.82
CA ARG A 223 -22.82 5.57 -14.59
C ARG A 223 -22.74 7.08 -14.43
N LYS A 224 -22.45 7.56 -13.22
CA LYS A 224 -22.25 8.99 -12.95
C LYS A 224 -21.04 9.53 -13.73
N PHE A 225 -19.91 8.82 -13.70
CA PHE A 225 -18.71 9.23 -14.45
C PHE A 225 -18.92 9.16 -15.96
N GLN A 226 -19.69 8.19 -16.46
CA GLN A 226 -20.08 8.08 -17.86
C GLN A 226 -20.90 9.28 -18.34
N TYR A 227 -21.87 9.71 -17.53
CA TYR A 227 -22.68 10.89 -17.82
C TYR A 227 -21.82 12.16 -17.89
N LEU A 228 -20.79 12.24 -17.03
CA LEU A 228 -19.86 13.36 -16.98
C LEU A 228 -18.73 13.28 -18.02
N GLY A 229 -18.57 12.16 -18.74
CA GLY A 229 -17.47 11.95 -19.69
C GLY A 229 -16.08 11.88 -19.04
N MET A 230 -16.00 11.44 -17.78
CA MET A 230 -14.75 11.44 -17.00
C MET A 230 -13.95 10.12 -17.13
N TYR A 231 -12.63 10.19 -17.00
CA TYR A 231 -11.73 9.02 -16.96
C TYR A 231 -11.88 8.06 -18.16
N GLY A 232 -12.15 8.62 -19.35
CA GLY A 232 -12.36 7.82 -20.56
C GLY A 232 -13.69 7.05 -20.60
N LEU A 233 -14.56 7.22 -19.61
CA LEU A 233 -15.91 6.65 -19.59
C LEU A 233 -16.84 7.58 -20.38
N SER A 234 -17.05 7.33 -21.67
CA SER A 234 -18.00 8.09 -22.50
C SER A 234 -19.08 7.18 -23.08
N MET A 235 -20.36 7.58 -22.95
CA MET A 235 -21.50 6.87 -23.53
C MET A 235 -21.51 6.90 -25.06
N TYR A 236 -20.92 7.95 -25.66
CA TYR A 236 -21.09 8.25 -27.08
C TYR A 236 -20.01 7.66 -27.99
N ARG A 237 -19.00 6.99 -27.43
CA ARG A 237 -17.88 6.46 -28.22
C ARG A 237 -18.22 5.21 -29.04
N ALA A 238 -19.36 4.55 -28.77
CA ALA A 238 -19.64 3.20 -29.27
C ALA A 238 -20.12 3.08 -30.73
N LYS A 239 -20.26 4.15 -31.52
CA LYS A 239 -20.82 4.02 -32.90
C LYS A 239 -20.15 4.80 -34.04
N GLY A 240 -19.11 5.61 -33.78
CA GLY A 240 -18.61 6.55 -34.80
C GLY A 240 -17.15 6.40 -35.28
N GLY A 241 -16.35 5.49 -34.70
CA GLY A 241 -14.89 5.56 -34.79
C GLY A 241 -14.20 4.37 -35.44
N ALA A 242 -14.71 3.85 -36.56
CA ALA A 242 -13.89 3.07 -37.48
C ALA A 242 -13.20 4.07 -38.42
N ASN A 243 -11.87 4.05 -38.49
CA ASN A 243 -11.02 4.80 -39.42
C ASN A 243 -10.89 6.32 -39.26
N VAL A 244 -10.28 6.77 -38.16
CA VAL A 244 -9.29 7.85 -38.32
C VAL A 244 -7.94 7.27 -37.92
N ALA A 245 -7.33 6.59 -38.90
CA ALA A 245 -5.92 6.30 -38.87
C ALA A 245 -5.18 7.61 -38.57
N SER A 246 -4.26 7.54 -37.62
CA SER A 246 -3.32 8.60 -37.30
C SER A 246 -2.57 9.02 -38.56
N VAL A 247 -3.04 10.10 -39.21
CA VAL A 247 -2.25 10.89 -40.15
C VAL A 247 -1.25 11.67 -39.30
N ALA A 248 -0.18 11.00 -38.92
CA ALA A 248 1.03 11.61 -38.38
C ALA A 248 2.21 11.26 -39.32
N ASP A 249 1.98 11.46 -40.61
CA ASP A 249 3.03 11.63 -41.62
C ASP A 249 2.82 13.01 -42.26
N VAL A 250 3.11 14.08 -41.50
CA VAL A 250 3.43 15.37 -42.11
C VAL A 250 4.95 15.45 -42.16
N ASN A 251 5.45 14.92 -43.26
CA ASN A 251 6.78 15.10 -43.79
C ASN A 251 7.00 16.60 -44.10
N ILE A 252 7.64 17.33 -43.19
CA ILE A 252 8.23 18.65 -43.49
C ILE A 252 9.72 18.42 -43.78
N GLY A 253 10.02 18.20 -45.05
CA GLY A 253 11.38 18.18 -45.58
C GLY A 253 11.84 19.59 -46.01
N GLY A 254 13.11 19.88 -45.73
CA GLY A 254 13.92 20.98 -46.28
C GLY A 254 14.54 21.85 -45.18
N GLY A 255 15.86 22.04 -45.06
CA GLY A 255 17.06 21.61 -45.78
C GLY A 255 18.27 22.42 -45.26
N ALA A 256 19.50 21.95 -45.59
CA ALA A 256 20.82 22.66 -45.52
C ALA A 256 21.38 23.03 -44.12
N ASP A 257 22.67 22.95 -43.74
CA ASP A 257 23.96 22.57 -44.35
C ASP A 257 25.03 22.38 -43.23
N GLY A 258 26.10 21.61 -43.49
CA GLY A 258 27.42 21.64 -42.80
C GLY A 258 27.54 20.90 -41.45
N GLU A 259 28.63 20.24 -41.03
CA GLU A 259 30.00 20.17 -41.51
C GLU A 259 30.73 18.97 -40.82
N LYS A 260 31.87 18.58 -41.42
CA LYS A 260 32.80 17.45 -41.25
C LYS A 260 33.34 17.05 -39.85
N GLY A 261 33.76 15.77 -39.77
CA GLY A 261 34.95 15.26 -39.04
C GLY A 261 34.67 13.93 -38.30
N GLY A 262 35.09 12.74 -38.76
CA GLY A 262 36.45 12.17 -38.76
C GLY A 262 36.79 11.60 -37.36
N GLY A 263 37.21 10.35 -37.09
CA GLY A 263 37.60 9.17 -37.86
C GLY A 263 38.14 8.10 -36.87
N GLY A 264 38.46 6.90 -37.37
CA GLY A 264 39.21 5.83 -36.67
C GLY A 264 38.30 4.73 -36.08
N GLY A 265 38.36 3.45 -36.48
CA GLY A 265 39.45 2.66 -37.02
C GLY A 265 39.92 1.68 -35.94
N GLY A 266 39.53 0.40 -36.02
CA GLY A 266 39.91 -0.60 -35.02
C GLY A 266 39.44 -2.01 -35.38
N SER A 267 40.17 -2.66 -36.27
CA SER A 267 40.08 -4.09 -36.58
C SER A 267 40.59 -4.94 -35.40
N GLY A 268 39.97 -6.09 -35.17
CA GLY A 268 40.47 -7.10 -34.24
C GLY A 268 39.76 -8.42 -34.42
N GLY A 269 40.36 -9.33 -35.19
CA GLY A 269 39.94 -10.72 -35.32
C GLY A 269 40.26 -11.54 -34.06
N GLY A 270 39.59 -12.67 -33.91
CA GLY A 270 39.81 -13.60 -32.81
C GLY A 270 38.97 -14.86 -32.95
N SER A 271 39.50 -15.81 -33.70
CA SER A 271 39.11 -17.23 -33.72
C SER A 271 39.43 -17.91 -32.39
N GLY A 272 38.55 -18.82 -31.94
CA GLY A 272 38.87 -19.74 -30.84
C GLY A 272 37.66 -20.55 -30.42
N GLY A 273 37.58 -21.81 -30.88
CA GLY A 273 36.56 -22.76 -30.44
C GLY A 273 36.86 -23.37 -29.07
N ALA A 274 35.82 -23.96 -28.47
CA ALA A 274 35.97 -25.07 -27.53
C ALA A 274 34.64 -25.83 -27.43
N ILE A 275 34.76 -27.12 -27.72
CA ILE A 275 33.83 -28.23 -27.52
C ILE A 275 33.71 -28.49 -26.02
N TRP A 276 32.52 -28.67 -25.47
CA TRP A 276 32.30 -29.52 -24.29
C TRP A 276 30.97 -30.28 -24.44
N ALA A 277 31.05 -31.56 -24.05
CA ALA A 277 30.03 -32.60 -24.10
C ALA A 277 28.98 -32.46 -22.98
#